data_AF-A0A969SFT2-F1
#
_entry.id   AF-A0A969SFT2-F1
#
_cell.length_a   1.000
_cell.length_b   1.000
_cell.length_c   1.000
_cell.angle_alpha   90.00
_cell.angle_beta   90.00
_cell.angle_gamma   90.00
#
_symmetry.space_group_name_H-M   'P 1'
#
loop_
_entity.id
_entity.type
_entity.pdbx_description
1 polymer ?
#
loop_
_entity_poly.entity_id
_entity_poly.type
_entity_poly.pdbx_seq_one_letter_code
_entity_poly.pdbx_strand_id
1 'polypeptide(L)'
;MGLLGIPFNVAGTFVNGAAFLAALVVLHRWVAAERGEAAAKWSVMVLAWCPFSLYGTVIYTEGLFLFLTVAALFCFDRGQYRWAGLWGAMATATRLPGLALIPAFLWVTWRQQRGLKALAAALFSGWGVAIFSLYCWLRFGQPLAYLIEQQDWTRPGDVRGQMWLKQLAQVAIGPENWDKGALVNLSHPLLVVLILGLAGLGWQVRRWQVRRWLSQAQLRPSSDPAPLFASEMGLYGLAIALWLVAGNPLINTLMVLGGSFLLWNQRKRLNPLALAYGVFGFLIIYGTGRTMSVERYAYGIITLAPALGLVFARYPRWGYGTLVFFGLLLATYSLKFAQEFWVA
;
A
#
# COMPACT_ATOMS: atom_id res chain seq x y z
N MET A 1 5.15 -23.59 26.91
CA MET A 1 4.99 -22.26 27.54
C MET A 1 6.23 -21.44 27.24
N GLY A 2 6.10 -20.19 26.80
CA GLY A 2 7.24 -19.30 26.59
C GLY A 2 7.88 -18.84 27.91
N LEU A 3 9.03 -18.17 27.83
CA LEU A 3 9.79 -17.61 28.96
C LEU A 3 8.98 -16.80 29.98
N LEU A 4 7.82 -16.25 29.59
CA LEU A 4 6.95 -15.40 30.42
C LEU A 4 5.62 -16.08 30.81
N GLY A 5 5.43 -17.37 30.50
CA GLY A 5 4.16 -18.08 30.73
C GLY A 5 3.00 -17.66 29.82
N ILE A 6 3.18 -16.65 28.98
CA ILE A 6 2.17 -16.17 28.02
C ILE A 6 2.07 -17.15 26.83
N PRO A 7 0.85 -17.51 26.38
CA PRO A 7 0.64 -18.28 25.16
C PRO A 7 1.26 -17.58 23.92
N PHE A 8 1.86 -18.36 23.02
CA PHE A 8 2.57 -17.83 21.83
C PHE A 8 1.67 -16.95 20.95
N ASN A 9 0.43 -17.37 20.74
CA ASN A 9 -0.56 -16.64 19.97
C ASN A 9 -0.85 -15.26 20.57
N VAL A 10 -1.01 -15.17 21.89
CA VAL A 10 -1.25 -13.89 22.58
C VAL A 10 -0.02 -12.99 22.49
N ALA A 11 1.17 -13.54 22.73
CA ALA A 11 2.42 -12.79 22.65
C ALA A 11 2.67 -12.24 21.24
N GLY A 12 2.50 -13.06 20.20
CA GLY A 12 2.70 -12.66 18.81
C GLY A 12 1.72 -11.57 18.37
N THR A 13 0.43 -11.73 18.68
CA THR A 13 -0.59 -10.71 18.39
C THR A 13 -0.29 -9.40 19.11
N PHE A 14 0.11 -9.47 20.40
CA PHE A 14 0.42 -8.27 21.17
C PHE A 14 1.65 -7.54 20.63
N VAL A 15 2.74 -8.25 20.31
CA VAL A 15 3.96 -7.65 19.74
C VAL A 15 3.65 -6.96 18.40
N ASN A 16 2.92 -7.65 17.52
CA ASN A 16 2.58 -7.10 16.21
C ASN A 16 1.64 -5.89 16.33
N GLY A 17 0.61 -5.98 17.17
CA GLY A 17 -0.35 -4.89 17.41
C GLY A 17 0.28 -3.67 18.07
N ALA A 18 1.13 -3.86 19.08
CA ALA A 18 1.87 -2.78 19.73
C ALA A 18 2.84 -2.09 18.76
N ALA A 19 3.54 -2.87 17.92
CA ALA A 19 4.38 -2.30 16.89
C ALA A 19 3.56 -1.55 15.84
N PHE A 20 2.41 -2.08 15.41
CA PHE A 20 1.52 -1.37 14.49
C PHE A 20 1.05 -0.02 15.05
N LEU A 21 0.66 0.01 16.33
CA LEU A 21 0.32 1.27 17.01
C LEU A 21 1.51 2.25 17.03
N ALA A 22 2.71 1.75 17.33
CA ALA A 22 3.93 2.56 17.28
C ALA A 22 4.21 3.09 15.87
N ALA A 23 3.95 2.30 14.82
CA ALA A 23 4.07 2.73 13.43
C ALA A 23 3.15 3.91 13.13
N LEU A 24 1.89 3.88 13.59
CA LEU A 24 0.94 4.98 13.42
C LEU A 24 1.42 6.26 14.11
N VAL A 25 1.94 6.15 15.34
CA VAL A 25 2.46 7.30 16.09
C VAL A 25 3.68 7.90 15.40
N VAL A 26 4.65 7.08 14.98
CA VAL A 26 5.86 7.57 14.30
C VAL A 26 5.50 8.17 12.94
N LEU A 27 4.59 7.55 12.18
CA LEU A 27 4.09 8.08 10.92
C LEU A 27 3.45 9.46 11.11
N HIS A 28 2.58 9.61 12.13
CA HIS A 28 1.95 10.89 12.44
C HIS A 28 3.00 11.96 12.66
N ARG A 29 3.98 11.70 13.54
CA ARG A 29 5.02 12.67 13.89
C ARG A 29 5.90 13.01 12.69
N TRP A 30 6.19 12.03 11.84
CA TRP A 30 6.99 12.24 10.64
C TRP A 30 6.27 13.14 9.64
N VAL A 31 5.03 12.81 9.28
CA VAL A 31 4.25 13.57 8.30
C VAL A 31 3.86 14.95 8.84
N ALA A 32 3.52 15.06 10.13
CA ALA A 32 3.14 16.34 10.74
C ALA A 32 4.28 17.36 10.66
N ALA A 33 5.52 16.91 10.91
CA ALA A 33 6.70 17.76 10.85
C ALA A 33 6.99 18.30 9.43
N GLU A 34 6.57 17.59 8.38
CA GLU A 34 6.92 17.95 7.00
C GLU A 34 5.78 18.59 6.21
N ARG A 35 4.55 18.15 6.47
CA ARG A 35 3.36 18.43 5.65
C ARG A 35 2.18 18.94 6.46
N GLY A 36 2.35 19.09 7.78
CA GLY A 36 1.35 19.63 8.69
C GLY A 36 0.36 18.59 9.21
N GLU A 37 -0.38 19.02 10.22
CA GLU A 37 -1.24 18.17 11.06
C GLU A 37 -2.36 17.47 10.27
N ALA A 38 -2.98 18.17 9.31
CA ALA A 38 -4.07 17.61 8.51
C ALA A 38 -3.61 16.41 7.67
N ALA A 39 -2.44 16.51 7.01
CA ALA A 39 -1.88 15.42 6.23
C ALA A 39 -1.50 14.24 7.13
N ALA A 40 -0.96 14.50 8.32
CA ALA A 40 -0.57 13.46 9.28
C ALA A 40 -1.78 12.64 9.74
N LYS A 41 -2.87 13.30 10.16
CA LYS A 41 -4.11 12.65 10.58
C LYS A 41 -4.68 11.76 9.47
N TRP A 42 -4.80 12.30 8.25
CA TRP A 42 -5.28 11.51 7.12
C TRP A 42 -4.37 10.34 6.77
N SER A 43 -3.05 10.50 6.87
CA SER A 43 -2.10 9.41 6.62
C SER A 43 -2.28 8.25 7.61
N VAL A 44 -2.45 8.57 8.89
CA VAL A 44 -2.72 7.59 9.95
C VAL A 44 -4.06 6.91 9.74
N MET A 45 -5.12 7.68 9.45
CA MET A 45 -6.44 7.12 9.17
C MET A 45 -6.41 6.17 7.98
N VAL A 46 -5.75 6.55 6.89
CA VAL A 46 -5.57 5.69 5.72
C VAL A 46 -4.84 4.40 6.08
N LEU A 47 -3.73 4.47 6.82
CA LEU A 47 -2.95 3.28 7.18
C LEU A 47 -3.74 2.35 8.12
N ALA A 48 -4.46 2.92 9.09
CA ALA A 48 -5.22 2.17 10.09
C ALA A 48 -6.50 1.54 9.53
N TRP A 49 -7.21 2.24 8.65
CA TRP A 49 -8.48 1.77 8.10
C TRP A 49 -8.32 0.93 6.84
N CYS A 50 -7.17 1.01 6.15
CA CYS A 50 -6.89 0.15 5.00
C CYS A 50 -7.22 -1.31 5.33
N PRO A 51 -7.91 -2.06 4.46
CA PRO A 51 -8.35 -3.43 4.77
C PRO A 51 -7.23 -4.39 5.16
N PHE A 52 -5.99 -4.11 4.78
CA PHE A 52 -4.82 -4.92 5.11
C PHE A 52 -4.22 -4.59 6.49
N SER A 53 -4.76 -3.59 7.21
CA SER A 53 -4.38 -3.31 8.60
C SER A 53 -4.74 -4.46 9.55
N LEU A 54 -5.67 -5.33 9.15
CA LEU A 54 -5.91 -6.64 9.77
C LEU A 54 -4.59 -7.37 10.07
N TYR A 55 -3.64 -7.36 9.14
CA TYR A 55 -2.36 -8.05 9.32
C TYR A 55 -1.45 -7.42 10.39
N GLY A 56 -1.76 -6.21 10.84
CA GLY A 56 -1.17 -5.59 12.02
C GLY A 56 -1.81 -6.02 13.35
N THR A 57 -2.96 -6.71 13.32
CA THR A 57 -3.74 -7.09 14.52
C THR A 57 -3.83 -8.60 14.75
N VAL A 58 -3.20 -9.40 13.91
CA VAL A 58 -3.09 -10.88 14.04
C VAL A 58 -1.63 -11.31 14.16
N ILE A 59 -1.38 -12.62 14.35
CA ILE A 59 -0.03 -13.22 14.57
C ILE A 59 0.76 -13.23 13.26
N TYR A 60 1.18 -12.06 12.83
CA TYR A 60 1.90 -11.81 11.58
C TYR A 60 2.99 -10.75 11.79
N THR A 61 3.69 -10.36 10.72
CA THR A 61 4.88 -9.49 10.83
C THR A 61 4.67 -8.08 10.29
N GLU A 62 3.50 -7.77 9.72
CA GLU A 62 3.23 -6.50 9.05
C GLU A 62 3.30 -5.29 9.99
N GLY A 63 2.72 -5.38 11.18
CA GLY A 63 2.76 -4.30 12.17
C GLY A 63 4.19 -3.97 12.60
N LEU A 64 4.98 -5.01 12.90
CA LEU A 64 6.41 -4.86 13.19
C LEU A 64 7.18 -4.27 12.01
N PHE A 65 6.96 -4.79 10.81
CA PHE A 65 7.62 -4.30 9.60
C PHE A 65 7.31 -2.83 9.31
N LEU A 66 6.05 -2.43 9.42
CA LEU A 66 5.62 -1.04 9.21
C LEU A 66 6.30 -0.10 10.21
N PHE A 67 6.38 -0.49 11.49
CA PHE A 67 7.08 0.27 12.52
C PHE A 67 8.57 0.45 12.19
N LEU A 68 9.28 -0.66 11.93
CA LEU A 68 10.72 -0.62 11.65
C LEU A 68 11.01 0.22 10.40
N THR A 69 10.19 0.10 9.36
CA THR A 69 10.31 0.88 8.13
C THR A 69 10.09 2.36 8.37
N VAL A 70 8.99 2.76 9.03
CA VAL A 70 8.70 4.18 9.26
C VAL A 70 9.70 4.80 10.24
N ALA A 71 10.16 4.05 11.25
CA ALA A 71 11.21 4.47 12.18
C ALA A 71 12.55 4.68 11.45
N ALA A 72 12.92 3.77 10.54
CA ALA A 72 14.12 3.90 9.73
C ALA A 72 14.09 5.17 8.87
N LEU A 73 12.98 5.38 8.15
CA LEU A 73 12.77 6.56 7.30
C LEU A 73 12.79 7.86 8.13
N PHE A 74 12.06 7.90 9.24
CA PHE A 74 11.99 9.05 10.14
C PHE A 74 13.37 9.41 10.73
N CYS A 75 14.12 8.43 11.22
CA CYS A 75 15.47 8.65 11.74
C CYS A 75 16.43 9.10 10.65
N PHE A 76 16.34 8.53 9.44
CA PHE A 76 17.20 8.91 8.32
C PHE A 76 16.96 10.35 7.90
N ASP A 77 15.69 10.75 7.79
CA ASP A 77 15.32 12.10 7.38
C ASP A 77 15.84 13.15 8.38
N ARG A 78 15.76 12.86 9.68
CA ARG A 78 16.34 13.68 10.78
C ARG A 78 17.85 13.61 10.94
N GLY A 79 18.57 12.88 10.07
CA GLY A 79 20.02 12.74 10.14
C GLY A 79 20.53 11.83 11.26
N GLN A 80 19.65 11.07 11.92
CA GLN A 80 19.99 10.09 12.96
C GLN A 80 20.42 8.74 12.33
N TYR A 81 21.49 8.78 11.54
CA TYR A 81 21.90 7.67 10.66
C TYR A 81 22.16 6.35 11.38
N ARG A 82 22.68 6.37 12.62
CA ARG A 82 22.91 5.15 13.42
C ARG A 82 21.61 4.39 13.66
N TRP A 83 20.56 5.09 14.09
CA TRP A 83 19.24 4.51 14.32
C TRP A 83 18.54 4.13 13.02
N ALA A 84 18.69 4.94 11.97
CA ALA A 84 18.16 4.63 10.65
C ALA A 84 18.71 3.30 10.10
N GLY A 85 20.02 3.08 10.24
CA GLY A 85 20.67 1.82 9.86
C GLY A 85 20.14 0.66 10.69
N LEU A 86 20.07 0.80 12.02
CA LEU A 86 19.58 -0.26 12.91
C LEU A 86 18.14 -0.68 12.57
N TRP A 87 17.23 0.28 12.51
CA TRP A 87 15.83 0.01 12.16
C TRP A 87 15.70 -0.56 10.75
N GLY A 88 16.51 -0.07 9.80
CA GLY A 88 16.55 -0.60 8.45
C GLY A 88 17.05 -2.06 8.38
N ALA A 89 18.08 -2.41 9.16
CA ALA A 89 18.60 -3.77 9.26
C ALA A 89 17.54 -4.71 9.85
N MET A 90 16.85 -4.27 10.89
CA MET A 90 15.73 -5.05 11.45
C MET A 90 14.58 -5.17 10.43
N ALA A 91 14.25 -4.11 9.69
CA ALA A 91 13.21 -4.16 8.66
C ALA A 91 13.54 -5.17 7.55
N THR A 92 14.77 -5.19 7.04
CA THR A 92 15.21 -6.16 6.02
C THR A 92 15.28 -7.59 6.54
N ALA A 93 15.56 -7.78 7.84
CA ALA A 93 15.49 -9.10 8.48
C ALA A 93 14.04 -9.60 8.63
N THR A 94 13.07 -8.70 8.79
CA THR A 94 11.65 -9.10 8.95
C THR A 94 10.98 -9.47 7.63
N ARG A 95 11.17 -8.69 6.56
CA ARG A 95 10.49 -8.89 5.27
C ARG A 95 11.26 -8.34 4.08
N LEU A 96 11.15 -9.01 2.93
CA LEU A 96 11.79 -8.61 1.66
C LEU A 96 11.51 -7.16 1.20
N PRO A 97 10.32 -6.57 1.37
CA PRO A 97 10.08 -5.19 0.94
C PRO A 97 10.96 -4.18 1.67
N GLY A 98 11.48 -4.52 2.84
CA GLY A 98 12.46 -3.71 3.56
C GLY A 98 13.73 -3.43 2.74
N LEU A 99 14.04 -4.27 1.74
CA LEU A 99 15.16 -4.06 0.84
C LEU A 99 15.06 -2.74 0.07
N ALA A 100 13.86 -2.19 -0.12
CA ALA A 100 13.66 -0.88 -0.74
C ALA A 100 14.30 0.27 0.06
N LEU A 101 14.56 0.10 1.37
CA LEU A 101 15.23 1.11 2.19
C LEU A 101 16.67 1.36 1.73
N ILE A 102 17.38 0.32 1.27
CA ILE A 102 18.79 0.41 0.85
C ILE A 102 18.96 1.40 -0.32
N PRO A 103 18.34 1.17 -1.50
CA PRO A 103 18.48 2.09 -2.62
C PRO A 103 17.81 3.45 -2.35
N ALA A 104 16.77 3.52 -1.51
CA ALA A 104 16.17 4.79 -1.10
C ALA A 104 17.16 5.67 -0.31
N PHE A 105 17.83 5.09 0.69
CA PHE A 105 18.85 5.79 1.48
C PHE A 105 20.07 6.16 0.62
N LEU A 106 20.53 5.27 -0.26
CA LEU A 106 21.63 5.56 -1.19
C LEU A 106 21.28 6.71 -2.13
N TRP A 107 20.10 6.67 -2.75
CA TRP A 107 19.67 7.70 -3.69
C TRP A 107 19.52 9.07 -3.04
N VAL A 108 18.92 9.15 -1.84
CA VAL A 108 18.82 10.41 -1.09
C VAL A 108 20.20 10.89 -0.65
N THR A 109 21.07 10.00 -0.19
CA THR A 109 22.45 10.34 0.21
C THR A 109 23.19 11.00 -0.95
N TRP A 110 23.15 10.39 -2.13
CA TRP A 110 23.78 10.93 -3.33
C TRP A 110 23.14 12.25 -3.78
N ARG A 111 21.82 12.29 -3.91
CA ARG A 111 21.10 13.46 -4.44
C ARG A 111 21.20 14.69 -3.53
N GLN A 112 21.17 14.49 -2.21
CA GLN A 112 21.28 15.57 -1.22
C GLN A 112 22.72 15.76 -0.70
N GLN A 113 23.71 15.09 -1.30
CA GLN A 113 25.13 15.16 -0.90
C GLN A 113 25.34 14.93 0.61
N ARG A 114 24.63 13.95 1.18
CA ARG A 114 24.76 13.61 2.61
C ARG A 114 26.10 12.90 2.84
N GLY A 115 26.71 13.14 4.00
CA GLY A 115 28.03 12.62 4.32
C GLY A 115 28.09 11.09 4.53
N LEU A 116 29.30 10.57 4.74
CA LEU A 116 29.61 9.15 4.88
C LEU A 116 28.75 8.38 5.89
N LYS A 117 28.28 9.05 6.95
CA LYS A 117 27.38 8.43 7.96
C LYS A 117 26.06 7.97 7.34
N ALA A 118 25.53 8.72 6.36
CA ALA A 118 24.30 8.36 5.66
C ALA A 118 24.52 7.16 4.73
N LEU A 119 25.65 7.12 4.03
CA LEU A 119 26.07 5.98 3.22
C LEU A 119 26.25 4.73 4.09
N ALA A 120 26.92 4.86 5.23
CA ALA A 120 27.09 3.77 6.17
C ALA A 120 25.75 3.23 6.68
N ALA A 121 24.78 4.10 6.99
CA ALA A 121 23.43 3.67 7.38
C ALA A 121 22.69 2.95 6.24
N ALA A 122 22.86 3.40 4.99
CA ALA A 122 22.28 2.76 3.82
C ALA A 122 22.83 1.35 3.57
N LEU A 123 24.14 1.15 3.76
CA LEU A 123 24.75 -0.18 3.67
C LEU A 123 24.39 -1.04 4.88
N PHE A 124 24.35 -0.43 6.07
CA PHE A 124 24.03 -1.12 7.31
C PHE A 124 22.59 -1.66 7.31
N SER A 125 21.64 -0.97 6.68
CA SER A 125 20.27 -1.48 6.57
C SER A 125 20.15 -2.80 5.78
N GLY A 126 21.16 -3.16 4.97
CA GLY A 126 21.25 -4.46 4.30
C GLY A 126 21.72 -5.62 5.18
N TRP A 127 22.17 -5.37 6.42
CA TRP A 127 22.71 -6.44 7.26
C TRP A 127 21.67 -7.45 7.71
N GLY A 128 20.39 -7.05 7.85
CA GLY A 128 19.33 -7.99 8.22
C GLY A 128 19.18 -9.13 7.24
N VAL A 129 19.07 -8.79 5.94
CA VAL A 129 19.04 -9.81 4.89
C VAL A 129 20.35 -10.56 4.79
N ALA A 130 21.51 -9.90 4.96
CA ALA A 130 22.81 -10.58 4.88
C ALA A 130 23.00 -11.63 5.99
N ILE A 131 22.61 -11.31 7.23
CA ILE A 131 22.64 -12.25 8.35
C ILE A 131 21.67 -13.41 8.11
N PHE A 132 20.49 -13.14 7.57
CA PHE A 132 19.54 -14.21 7.23
C PHE A 132 20.06 -15.10 6.09
N SER A 133 20.68 -14.52 5.06
CA SER A 133 21.36 -15.27 4.00
C SER A 133 22.50 -16.13 4.54
N LEU A 134 23.28 -15.61 5.48
CA LEU A 134 24.32 -16.39 6.14
C LEU A 134 23.73 -17.56 6.93
N TYR A 135 22.65 -17.32 7.68
CA TYR A 135 21.92 -18.40 8.36
C TYR A 135 21.45 -19.47 7.37
N CYS A 136 20.86 -19.06 6.24
CA CYS A 136 20.42 -19.98 5.20
C CYS A 136 21.58 -20.78 4.61
N TRP A 137 22.74 -20.15 4.40
CA TRP A 137 23.93 -20.83 3.92
C TRP A 137 24.44 -21.87 4.92
N LEU A 138 24.56 -21.50 6.19
CA LEU A 138 25.05 -22.39 7.24
C LEU A 138 24.10 -23.57 7.50
N ARG A 139 22.78 -23.35 7.40
CA ARG A 139 21.77 -24.36 7.73
C ARG A 139 21.35 -25.22 6.55
N PHE A 140 21.27 -24.66 5.35
CA PHE A 140 20.70 -25.29 4.16
C PHE A 140 21.67 -25.37 2.98
N GLY A 141 22.89 -24.85 3.11
CA GLY A 141 23.89 -24.82 2.03
C GLY A 141 23.57 -23.81 0.91
N GLN A 142 22.46 -23.09 0.99
CA GLN A 142 21.98 -22.16 -0.04
C GLN A 142 21.69 -20.76 0.56
N PRO A 143 22.53 -19.74 0.30
CA PRO A 143 22.38 -18.42 0.93
C PRO A 143 21.10 -17.67 0.56
N LEU A 144 20.49 -18.00 -0.58
CA LEU A 144 19.28 -17.35 -1.09
C LEU A 144 18.08 -18.31 -1.12
N ALA A 145 18.06 -19.33 -0.25
CA ALA A 145 16.98 -20.32 -0.19
C ALA A 145 15.59 -19.66 -0.14
N TYR A 146 15.42 -18.56 0.61
CA TYR A 146 14.15 -17.84 0.72
C TYR A 146 13.66 -17.19 -0.59
N LEU A 147 14.55 -16.92 -1.56
CA LEU A 147 14.16 -16.45 -2.90
C LEU A 147 13.78 -17.62 -3.81
N ILE A 148 14.42 -18.77 -3.64
CA ILE A 148 14.17 -19.99 -4.42
C ILE A 148 12.83 -20.57 -4.04
N GLU A 149 12.55 -20.72 -2.73
CA GLU A 149 11.25 -21.18 -2.23
C GLU A 149 10.11 -20.26 -2.67
N GLN A 150 10.38 -18.96 -2.80
CA GLN A 150 9.40 -18.05 -3.40
C GLN A 150 9.13 -18.38 -4.88
N GLN A 151 10.11 -18.90 -5.64
CA GLN A 151 9.94 -19.34 -7.02
C GLN A 151 9.16 -20.64 -7.17
N ASP A 152 9.17 -21.52 -6.18
CA ASP A 152 8.44 -22.79 -6.26
C ASP A 152 6.91 -22.62 -6.21
N TRP A 153 6.41 -21.44 -5.82
CA TRP A 153 4.99 -21.07 -5.97
C TRP A 153 4.61 -20.68 -7.42
N THR A 154 5.56 -20.65 -8.35
CA THR A 154 5.30 -20.46 -9.78
C THR A 154 5.18 -21.80 -10.49
N ARG A 155 4.16 -21.95 -11.34
CA ARG A 155 3.97 -23.21 -12.07
C ARG A 155 5.02 -23.32 -13.17
N PRO A 156 5.54 -24.52 -13.47
CA PRO A 156 6.43 -24.72 -14.62
C PRO A 156 5.77 -24.17 -15.90
N GLY A 157 6.41 -23.19 -16.54
CA GLY A 157 5.91 -22.54 -17.77
C GLY A 157 5.27 -21.16 -17.61
N ASP A 158 5.12 -20.63 -16.38
CA ASP A 158 4.65 -19.26 -16.18
C ASP A 158 5.64 -18.24 -16.77
N VAL A 159 5.17 -17.40 -17.71
CA VAL A 159 5.98 -16.34 -18.30
C VAL A 159 5.98 -15.11 -17.39
N ARG A 160 7.15 -14.47 -17.21
CA ARG A 160 7.27 -13.25 -16.41
C ARG A 160 6.29 -12.19 -16.93
N GLY A 161 5.40 -11.73 -16.05
CA GLY A 161 4.37 -10.73 -16.40
C GLY A 161 2.99 -11.31 -16.72
N GLN A 162 2.87 -12.62 -16.96
CA GLN A 162 1.60 -13.28 -17.24
C GLN A 162 0.59 -13.12 -16.09
N MET A 163 1.07 -13.11 -14.84
CA MET A 163 0.20 -12.88 -13.67
C MET A 163 -0.41 -11.47 -13.65
N TRP A 164 0.29 -10.47 -14.18
CA TRP A 164 -0.26 -9.12 -14.35
C TRP A 164 -1.31 -9.09 -15.45
N LEU A 165 -1.05 -9.76 -16.58
CA LEU A 165 -2.03 -9.89 -17.65
C LEU A 165 -3.30 -10.60 -17.16
N LYS A 166 -3.13 -11.73 -16.45
CA LYS A 166 -4.23 -12.45 -15.81
C LYS A 166 -5.03 -11.52 -14.90
N GLN A 167 -4.37 -10.76 -14.05
CA GLN A 167 -5.05 -9.86 -13.12
C GLN A 167 -5.86 -8.77 -13.85
N LEU A 168 -5.29 -8.13 -14.88
CA LEU A 168 -5.99 -7.15 -15.69
C LEU A 168 -7.16 -7.77 -16.48
N ALA A 169 -6.96 -8.96 -17.03
CA ALA A 169 -8.01 -9.69 -17.72
C ALA A 169 -9.13 -10.08 -16.76
N GLN A 170 -8.84 -10.55 -15.56
CA GLN A 170 -9.85 -10.86 -14.55
C GLN A 170 -10.66 -9.63 -14.13
N VAL A 171 -10.08 -8.42 -14.14
CA VAL A 171 -10.83 -7.18 -13.91
C VAL A 171 -11.72 -6.82 -15.11
N ALA A 172 -11.25 -7.03 -16.33
CA ALA A 172 -11.95 -6.60 -17.54
C ALA A 172 -13.03 -7.59 -18.00
N ILE A 173 -12.70 -8.89 -18.04
CA ILE A 173 -13.53 -9.96 -18.57
C ILE A 173 -13.97 -10.98 -17.51
N GLY A 174 -13.42 -10.94 -16.30
CA GLY A 174 -13.81 -11.82 -15.20
C GLY A 174 -13.02 -13.13 -15.13
N PRO A 175 -12.96 -13.75 -13.93
CA PRO A 175 -12.19 -14.98 -13.70
C PRO A 175 -12.71 -16.16 -14.51
N GLU A 176 -14.03 -16.32 -14.64
CA GLU A 176 -14.63 -17.44 -15.37
C GLU A 176 -14.23 -17.44 -16.86
N ASN A 177 -14.24 -16.27 -17.50
CA ASN A 177 -13.87 -16.13 -18.91
C ASN A 177 -12.36 -16.36 -19.13
N TRP A 178 -11.54 -15.89 -18.19
CA TRP A 178 -10.10 -16.13 -18.23
C TRP A 178 -9.79 -17.63 -18.09
N ASP A 179 -10.38 -18.29 -17.09
CA ASP A 179 -10.08 -19.69 -16.79
C ASP A 179 -10.56 -20.64 -17.90
N LYS A 180 -11.65 -20.29 -18.60
CA LYS A 180 -12.15 -21.04 -19.77
C LYS A 180 -11.46 -20.66 -21.09
N GLY A 181 -10.64 -19.60 -21.12
CA GLY A 181 -10.00 -19.10 -22.35
C GLY A 181 -10.98 -18.58 -23.40
N ALA A 182 -12.24 -18.31 -23.04
CA ALA A 182 -13.31 -17.89 -23.94
C ALA A 182 -14.34 -17.02 -23.20
N LEU A 183 -15.06 -16.17 -23.94
CA LEU A 183 -16.13 -15.32 -23.38
C LEU A 183 -17.41 -16.13 -23.18
N VAL A 184 -17.45 -16.95 -22.14
CA VAL A 184 -18.60 -17.79 -21.79
C VAL A 184 -19.65 -17.02 -21.00
N ASN A 185 -19.22 -16.05 -20.20
CA ASN A 185 -20.07 -15.17 -19.39
C ASN A 185 -19.94 -13.72 -19.87
N LEU A 186 -20.77 -13.33 -20.84
CA LEU A 186 -20.75 -11.97 -21.40
C LEU A 186 -21.22 -10.91 -20.39
N SER A 187 -21.93 -11.29 -19.33
CA SER A 187 -22.48 -10.31 -18.38
C SER A 187 -21.38 -9.54 -17.65
N HIS A 188 -20.26 -10.19 -17.31
CA HIS A 188 -19.15 -9.56 -16.61
C HIS A 188 -18.53 -8.39 -17.41
N PRO A 189 -17.97 -8.58 -18.62
CA PRO A 189 -17.39 -7.48 -19.38
C PRO A 189 -18.42 -6.39 -19.75
N LEU A 190 -19.67 -6.76 -20.02
CA LEU A 190 -20.73 -5.79 -20.28
C LEU A 190 -21.01 -4.90 -19.07
N LEU A 191 -21.08 -5.46 -17.86
CA LEU A 191 -21.23 -4.71 -16.63
C LEU A 191 -20.02 -3.81 -16.36
N VAL A 192 -18.79 -4.31 -16.58
CA VAL A 192 -17.58 -3.49 -16.42
C VAL A 192 -17.61 -2.30 -17.38
N VAL A 193 -17.90 -2.51 -18.66
CA VAL A 193 -18.00 -1.43 -19.67
C VAL A 193 -19.11 -0.44 -19.30
N LEU A 194 -20.27 -0.93 -18.88
CA LEU A 194 -21.39 -0.09 -18.45
C LEU A 194 -21.00 0.79 -17.25
N ILE A 195 -20.42 0.20 -16.21
CA ILE A 195 -20.00 0.92 -14.99
C ILE A 195 -18.95 1.97 -15.33
N LEU A 196 -17.93 1.62 -16.14
CA LEU A 196 -16.90 2.56 -16.56
C LEU A 196 -17.46 3.68 -17.45
N GLY A 197 -18.40 3.37 -18.34
CA GLY A 197 -19.10 4.36 -19.16
C GLY A 197 -19.92 5.35 -18.32
N LEU A 198 -20.70 4.84 -17.36
CA LEU A 198 -21.45 5.66 -16.41
C LEU A 198 -20.52 6.50 -15.53
N ALA A 199 -19.40 5.95 -15.08
CA ALA A 199 -18.40 6.68 -14.30
C ALA A 199 -17.75 7.80 -15.12
N GLY A 200 -17.46 7.55 -16.41
CA GLY A 200 -16.96 8.55 -17.34
C GLY A 200 -17.95 9.71 -17.55
N LEU A 201 -19.23 9.39 -17.78
CA LEU A 201 -20.30 10.39 -17.89
C LEU A 201 -20.48 11.17 -16.59
N GLY A 202 -20.55 10.48 -15.45
CA GLY A 202 -20.65 11.10 -14.13
C GLY A 202 -19.47 12.03 -13.84
N TRP A 203 -18.25 11.65 -14.25
CA TRP A 203 -17.07 12.50 -14.14
C TRP A 203 -17.16 13.76 -15.01
N GLN A 204 -17.66 13.62 -16.25
CA GLN A 204 -17.87 14.77 -17.13
C GLN A 204 -18.91 15.74 -16.56
N VAL A 205 -20.04 15.22 -16.06
CA VAL A 205 -21.09 15.99 -15.39
C VAL A 205 -20.51 16.72 -14.17
N ARG A 206 -19.78 16.03 -13.30
CA ARG A 206 -19.10 16.64 -12.15
C ARG A 206 -18.15 17.76 -12.59
N ARG A 207 -17.35 17.53 -13.62
CA ARG A 207 -16.38 18.52 -14.12
C ARG A 207 -17.07 19.75 -14.72
N TRP A 208 -18.25 19.57 -15.30
CA TRP A 208 -19.10 20.68 -15.74
C TRP A 208 -19.73 21.42 -14.56
N GLN A 209 -20.30 20.70 -13.58
CA GLN A 209 -20.87 21.26 -12.36
C GLN A 209 -19.84 22.08 -11.57
N VAL A 210 -18.61 21.59 -11.40
CA VAL A 210 -17.53 22.32 -10.73
C VAL A 210 -17.20 23.63 -11.45
N ARG A 211 -17.10 23.59 -12.79
CA ARG A 211 -16.83 24.79 -13.60
C ARG A 211 -17.94 25.83 -13.45
N ARG A 212 -19.19 25.38 -13.49
CA ARG A 212 -20.38 26.24 -13.29
C ARG A 212 -20.46 26.78 -11.86
N TRP A 213 -20.15 25.96 -10.86
CA TRP A 213 -20.15 26.37 -9.47
C TRP A 213 -19.08 27.43 -9.21
N LEU A 214 -17.85 27.24 -9.73
CA LEU A 214 -16.79 28.24 -9.61
C LEU A 214 -17.14 29.58 -10.26
N SER A 215 -17.79 29.58 -11.43
CA SER A 215 -18.23 30.82 -12.07
C SER A 215 -19.37 31.51 -11.32
N GLN A 216 -20.28 30.75 -10.71
CA GLN A 216 -21.37 31.28 -9.91
C GLN A 216 -20.95 31.72 -8.51
N ALA A 217 -19.99 31.03 -7.87
CA ALA A 217 -19.51 31.34 -6.52
C ALA A 217 -18.81 32.71 -6.45
N GLN A 218 -18.22 33.17 -7.57
CA GLN A 218 -17.72 34.54 -7.71
C GLN A 218 -18.84 35.60 -7.69
N LEU A 219 -20.06 35.25 -8.10
CA LEU A 219 -21.20 36.16 -8.21
C LEU A 219 -22.20 36.01 -7.04
N ARG A 220 -22.30 34.82 -6.43
CA ARG A 220 -23.19 34.49 -5.31
C ARG A 220 -22.50 33.49 -4.36
N PRO A 221 -21.96 33.96 -3.21
CA PRO A 221 -21.25 33.12 -2.25
C PRO A 221 -22.10 32.03 -1.58
N SER A 222 -23.44 32.11 -1.64
CA SER A 222 -24.40 31.18 -1.02
C SER A 222 -24.88 30.05 -1.94
N SER A 223 -24.15 29.73 -3.00
CA SER A 223 -24.55 28.68 -3.96
C SER A 223 -24.57 27.28 -3.33
N ASP A 224 -25.69 26.57 -3.50
CA ASP A 224 -25.93 25.25 -2.93
C ASP A 224 -24.92 24.19 -3.47
N PRO A 225 -24.13 23.53 -2.61
CA PRO A 225 -23.20 22.48 -3.01
C PRO A 225 -23.84 21.10 -3.22
N ALA A 226 -25.14 20.91 -2.97
CA ALA A 226 -25.84 19.63 -3.11
C ALA A 226 -25.60 18.88 -4.45
N PRO A 227 -25.62 19.52 -5.65
CA PRO A 227 -25.40 18.79 -6.90
C PRO A 227 -23.97 18.22 -7.04
N LEU A 228 -22.97 18.86 -6.42
CA LEU A 228 -21.60 18.33 -6.37
C LEU A 228 -21.53 17.11 -5.45
N PHE A 229 -22.29 17.12 -4.35
CA PHE A 229 -22.34 15.99 -3.43
C PHE A 229 -23.00 14.76 -4.08
N ALA A 230 -24.12 14.95 -4.77
CA ALA A 230 -24.81 13.86 -5.46
C ALA A 230 -23.93 13.18 -6.53
N SER A 231 -23.18 13.97 -7.31
CA SER A 231 -22.27 13.40 -8.32
C SER A 231 -21.06 12.69 -7.71
N GLU A 232 -20.55 13.15 -6.56
CA GLU A 232 -19.50 12.45 -5.82
C GLU A 232 -19.99 11.12 -5.24
N MET A 233 -21.17 11.09 -4.62
CA MET A 233 -21.77 9.85 -4.11
C MET A 233 -22.05 8.85 -5.22
N GLY A 234 -22.52 9.32 -6.39
CA GLY A 234 -22.71 8.46 -7.57
C GLY A 234 -21.41 7.80 -8.04
N LEU A 235 -20.30 8.54 -8.07
CA LEU A 235 -18.98 7.98 -8.42
C LEU A 235 -18.49 6.95 -7.39
N TYR A 236 -18.73 7.19 -6.10
CA TYR A 236 -18.44 6.20 -5.06
C TYR A 236 -19.29 4.93 -5.21
N GLY A 237 -20.58 5.07 -5.48
CA GLY A 237 -21.47 3.95 -5.75
C GLY A 237 -21.01 3.12 -6.94
N LEU A 238 -20.56 3.76 -8.03
CA LEU A 238 -20.00 3.09 -9.20
C LEU A 238 -18.66 2.39 -8.89
N ALA A 239 -17.80 2.97 -8.05
CA ALA A 239 -16.56 2.33 -7.62
C ALA A 239 -16.84 1.06 -6.78
N ILE A 240 -17.84 1.10 -5.89
CA ILE A 240 -18.29 -0.06 -5.13
C ILE A 240 -18.91 -1.11 -6.06
N ALA A 241 -19.75 -0.70 -7.01
CA ALA A 241 -20.34 -1.60 -8.00
C ALA A 241 -19.25 -2.30 -8.85
N LEU A 242 -18.23 -1.56 -9.27
CA LEU A 242 -17.09 -2.14 -9.99
C LEU A 242 -16.35 -3.17 -9.14
N TRP A 243 -16.15 -2.88 -7.85
CA TRP A 243 -15.55 -3.84 -6.92
C TRP A 243 -16.42 -5.09 -6.71
N LEU A 244 -17.74 -4.95 -6.62
CA LEU A 244 -18.65 -6.11 -6.50
C LEU A 244 -18.59 -7.03 -7.73
N VAL A 245 -18.36 -6.45 -8.92
CA VAL A 245 -18.21 -7.23 -10.17
C VAL A 245 -16.80 -7.83 -10.29
N ALA A 246 -15.76 -7.03 -10.12
CA ALA A 246 -14.37 -7.40 -10.41
C ALA A 246 -13.60 -8.03 -9.23
N GLY A 247 -14.10 -7.88 -8.00
CA GLY A 247 -13.55 -8.50 -6.79
C GLY A 247 -12.12 -8.07 -6.42
N ASN A 248 -11.38 -8.98 -5.79
CA ASN A 248 -10.00 -8.75 -5.33
C ASN A 248 -9.01 -8.36 -6.45
N PRO A 249 -9.08 -8.92 -7.68
CA PRO A 249 -8.25 -8.46 -8.79
C PRO A 249 -8.29 -6.93 -8.99
N LEU A 250 -9.44 -6.28 -8.76
CA LEU A 250 -9.55 -4.83 -8.84
C LEU A 250 -8.77 -4.14 -7.72
N ILE A 251 -8.91 -4.60 -6.47
CA ILE A 251 -8.20 -4.03 -5.32
C ILE A 251 -6.69 -4.13 -5.53
N ASN A 252 -6.21 -5.27 -5.99
CA ASN A 252 -4.78 -5.50 -6.22
C ASN A 252 -4.26 -4.60 -7.35
N THR A 253 -5.03 -4.49 -8.44
CA THR A 253 -4.73 -3.57 -9.55
C THR A 253 -4.67 -2.11 -9.07
N LEU A 254 -5.64 -1.68 -8.26
CA LEU A 254 -5.70 -0.32 -7.73
C LEU A 254 -4.57 -0.03 -6.75
N MET A 255 -4.23 -0.97 -5.87
CA MET A 255 -3.10 -0.86 -4.95
C MET A 255 -1.78 -0.67 -5.70
N VAL A 256 -1.62 -1.33 -6.85
CA VAL A 256 -0.37 -1.30 -7.60
C VAL A 256 -0.32 -0.16 -8.63
N LEU A 257 -1.19 -0.22 -9.64
CA LEU A 257 -1.20 0.77 -10.71
C LEU A 257 -1.70 2.12 -10.20
N GLY A 258 -2.77 2.10 -9.40
CA GLY A 258 -3.29 3.31 -8.74
C GLY A 258 -2.29 3.88 -7.73
N GLY A 259 -1.61 3.02 -6.96
CA GLY A 259 -0.51 3.43 -6.07
C GLY A 259 0.66 4.08 -6.82
N SER A 260 1.08 3.50 -7.94
CA SER A 260 2.14 4.06 -8.80
C SER A 260 1.73 5.42 -9.38
N PHE A 261 0.50 5.52 -9.90
CA PHE A 261 -0.06 6.78 -10.37
C PHE A 261 -0.15 7.83 -9.26
N LEU A 262 -0.54 7.43 -8.05
CA LEU A 262 -0.62 8.31 -6.90
C LEU A 262 0.76 8.84 -6.50
N LEU A 263 1.78 7.98 -6.42
CA LEU A 263 3.15 8.39 -6.13
C LEU A 263 3.66 9.37 -7.19
N TRP A 264 3.41 9.09 -8.47
CA TRP A 264 3.74 10.00 -9.56
C TRP A 264 3.03 11.35 -9.41
N ASN A 265 1.72 11.34 -9.14
CA ASN A 265 0.93 12.56 -8.98
C ASN A 265 1.39 13.40 -7.78
N GLN A 266 1.76 12.75 -6.67
CA GLN A 266 2.23 13.40 -5.44
C GLN A 266 3.74 13.62 -5.38
N ARG A 267 4.51 13.28 -6.43
CA ARG A 267 6.00 13.32 -6.43
C ARG A 267 6.62 14.65 -6.04
N LYS A 268 5.94 15.77 -6.32
CA LYS A 268 6.41 17.13 -5.96
C LYS A 268 6.05 17.54 -4.52
N ARG A 269 5.13 16.81 -3.89
CA ARG A 269 4.57 17.10 -2.56
C ARG A 269 4.97 16.09 -1.50
N LEU A 270 5.47 14.92 -1.89
CA LEU A 270 6.01 13.94 -0.95
C LEU A 270 7.42 14.34 -0.50
N ASN A 271 7.83 13.87 0.67
CA ASN A 271 9.25 13.91 1.04
C ASN A 271 10.06 13.10 0.01
N PRO A 272 11.21 13.62 -0.47
CA PRO A 272 12.08 12.90 -1.41
C PRO A 272 12.44 11.47 -0.97
N LEU A 273 12.75 11.27 0.32
CA LEU A 273 13.03 9.96 0.91
C LEU A 273 11.81 9.03 0.88
N ALA A 274 10.65 9.54 1.29
CA ALA A 274 9.41 8.77 1.22
C ALA A 274 9.10 8.36 -0.23
N LEU A 275 9.26 9.29 -1.17
CA LEU A 275 9.08 9.03 -2.61
C LEU A 275 10.08 7.99 -3.12
N ALA A 276 11.37 8.08 -2.75
CA ALA A 276 12.40 7.13 -3.14
C ALA A 276 12.07 5.73 -2.65
N TYR A 277 11.74 5.59 -1.37
CA TYR A 277 11.31 4.32 -0.78
C TYR A 277 10.07 3.76 -1.49
N GLY A 278 9.09 4.62 -1.77
CA GLY A 278 7.90 4.25 -2.54
C GLY A 278 8.27 3.71 -3.92
N VAL A 279 9.05 4.46 -4.71
CA VAL A 279 9.47 4.05 -6.06
C VAL A 279 10.24 2.73 -6.04
N PHE A 280 11.25 2.58 -5.17
CA PHE A 280 12.02 1.34 -5.09
C PHE A 280 11.20 0.16 -4.58
N GLY A 281 10.27 0.37 -3.64
CA GLY A 281 9.33 -0.66 -3.19
C GLY A 281 8.44 -1.16 -4.33
N PHE A 282 7.91 -0.24 -5.14
CA PHE A 282 7.12 -0.59 -6.33
C PHE A 282 7.96 -1.27 -7.41
N LEU A 283 9.21 -0.85 -7.62
CA LEU A 283 10.14 -1.55 -8.53
C LEU A 283 10.39 -2.98 -8.09
N ILE A 284 10.45 -3.28 -6.78
CA ILE A 284 10.51 -4.66 -6.28
C ILE A 284 9.23 -5.41 -6.65
N ILE A 285 8.04 -4.84 -6.42
CA ILE A 285 6.75 -5.46 -6.80
C ILE A 285 6.74 -5.80 -8.29
N TYR A 286 7.01 -4.84 -9.17
CA TYR A 286 7.05 -5.09 -10.61
C TYR A 286 8.16 -6.07 -11.00
N GLY A 287 9.31 -5.98 -10.34
CA GLY A 287 10.46 -6.85 -10.54
C GLY A 287 10.14 -8.33 -10.29
N THR A 288 9.31 -8.64 -9.30
CA THR A 288 8.90 -10.03 -9.02
C THR A 288 8.04 -10.63 -10.14
N GLY A 289 7.33 -9.81 -10.91
CA GLY A 289 6.44 -10.27 -11.98
C GLY A 289 5.21 -11.06 -11.50
N ARG A 290 4.91 -11.02 -10.19
CA ARG A 290 3.83 -11.79 -9.55
C ARG A 290 2.77 -10.88 -8.99
N THR A 291 1.58 -11.42 -8.78
CA THR A 291 0.41 -10.70 -8.22
C THR A 291 -0.12 -11.31 -6.92
N MET A 292 0.46 -12.41 -6.44
CA MET A 292 0.08 -13.05 -5.18
C MET A 292 0.44 -12.17 -3.98
N SER A 293 -0.57 -11.85 -3.16
CA SER A 293 -0.47 -10.99 -1.96
C SER A 293 0.21 -9.64 -2.20
N VAL A 294 0.20 -9.15 -3.44
CA VAL A 294 0.85 -7.89 -3.82
C VAL A 294 0.22 -6.68 -3.16
N GLU A 295 -1.07 -6.71 -2.91
CA GLU A 295 -1.82 -5.75 -2.12
C GLU A 295 -1.24 -5.61 -0.70
N ARG A 296 -0.83 -6.74 -0.11
CA ARG A 296 -0.20 -6.80 1.22
C ARG A 296 1.23 -6.23 1.18
N TYR A 297 1.96 -6.51 0.10
CA TYR A 297 3.26 -5.89 -0.17
C TYR A 297 3.15 -4.38 -0.37
N ALA A 298 2.19 -3.93 -1.18
CA ALA A 298 1.91 -2.52 -1.44
C ALA A 298 1.47 -1.78 -0.18
N TYR A 299 0.67 -2.42 0.69
CA TYR A 299 0.33 -1.88 2.01
C TYR A 299 1.58 -1.67 2.88
N GLY A 300 2.55 -2.59 2.83
CA GLY A 300 3.86 -2.45 3.47
C GLY A 300 4.71 -1.29 2.93
N ILE A 301 4.42 -0.79 1.74
CA ILE A 301 5.05 0.43 1.20
C ILE A 301 4.38 1.64 1.86
N ILE A 302 4.86 1.98 3.05
CA ILE A 302 4.32 3.03 3.93
C ILE A 302 4.00 4.34 3.20
N THR A 303 4.75 4.70 2.14
CA THR A 303 4.59 5.93 1.36
C THR A 303 3.19 6.11 0.75
N LEU A 304 2.44 5.04 0.48
CA LEU A 304 1.07 5.16 -0.05
C LEU A 304 0.15 5.89 0.93
N ALA A 305 0.32 5.68 2.24
CA ALA A 305 -0.50 6.31 3.26
C ALA A 305 -0.29 7.84 3.32
N PRO A 306 0.94 8.39 3.40
CA PRO A 306 1.21 9.81 3.23
C PRO A 306 0.75 10.38 1.89
N ALA A 307 0.90 9.62 0.80
CA ALA A 307 0.48 10.09 -0.52
C ALA A 307 -1.05 10.29 -0.61
N LEU A 308 -1.84 9.34 -0.08
CA LEU A 308 -3.29 9.50 0.06
C LEU A 308 -3.63 10.57 1.10
N GLY A 309 -2.88 10.63 2.20
CA GLY A 309 -3.06 11.62 3.26
C GLY A 309 -2.96 13.06 2.74
N LEU A 310 -2.01 13.33 1.84
CA LEU A 310 -1.87 14.62 1.16
C LEU A 310 -3.06 14.93 0.24
N VAL A 311 -3.64 13.93 -0.41
CA VAL A 311 -4.84 14.10 -1.26
C VAL A 311 -6.06 14.41 -0.38
N PHE A 312 -6.27 13.64 0.68
CA PHE A 312 -7.44 13.78 1.54
C PHE A 312 -7.37 15.00 2.45
N ALA A 313 -6.20 15.47 2.84
CA ALA A 313 -6.05 16.77 3.49
C ALA A 313 -6.56 17.92 2.60
N ARG A 314 -6.44 17.79 1.27
CA ARG A 314 -6.97 18.77 0.31
C ARG A 314 -8.43 18.53 -0.05
N TYR A 315 -8.85 17.27 -0.10
CA TYR A 315 -10.22 16.88 -0.44
C TYR A 315 -10.80 15.92 0.62
N PRO A 316 -11.15 16.43 1.83
CA PRO A 316 -11.57 15.59 2.96
C PRO A 316 -12.77 14.69 2.66
N ARG A 317 -13.71 15.17 1.81
CA ARG A 317 -14.87 14.40 1.36
C ARG A 317 -14.47 13.09 0.69
N TRP A 318 -13.41 13.14 -0.11
CA TRP A 318 -12.90 11.95 -0.78
C TRP A 318 -12.25 10.98 0.21
N GLY A 319 -11.63 11.53 1.25
CA GLY A 319 -11.10 10.76 2.36
C GLY A 319 -12.19 10.00 3.10
N TYR A 320 -13.29 10.66 3.49
CA TYR A 320 -14.38 9.99 4.21
C TYR A 320 -15.01 8.85 3.39
N GLY A 321 -15.31 9.08 2.10
CA GLY A 321 -15.86 8.03 1.23
C GLY A 321 -14.90 6.84 1.09
N THR A 322 -13.60 7.10 1.00
CA THR A 322 -12.58 6.05 0.95
C THR A 322 -12.48 5.28 2.27
N LEU A 323 -12.53 5.97 3.42
CA LEU A 323 -12.48 5.33 4.75
C LEU A 323 -13.71 4.45 5.01
N VAL A 324 -14.90 4.87 4.56
CA VAL A 324 -16.12 4.05 4.63
C VAL A 324 -15.95 2.76 3.83
N PHE A 325 -15.47 2.88 2.58
CA PHE A 325 -15.21 1.71 1.74
C PHE A 325 -14.13 0.79 2.35
N PHE A 326 -13.05 1.37 2.87
CA PHE A 326 -12.00 0.65 3.57
C PHE A 326 -12.52 -0.06 4.82
N GLY A 327 -13.38 0.57 5.62
CA GLY A 327 -14.03 -0.05 6.77
C GLY A 327 -14.93 -1.23 6.38
N LEU A 328 -15.69 -1.10 5.28
CA LEU A 328 -16.50 -2.20 4.75
C LEU A 328 -15.64 -3.39 4.30
N LEU A 329 -14.54 -3.13 3.59
CA LEU A 329 -13.59 -4.18 3.21
C LEU A 329 -12.93 -4.80 4.43
N LEU A 330 -12.45 -3.99 5.38
CA LEU A 330 -11.79 -4.45 6.60
C LEU A 330 -12.71 -5.36 7.41
N ALA A 331 -13.98 -4.99 7.60
CA ALA A 331 -14.96 -5.83 8.28
C ALA A 331 -15.21 -7.15 7.53
N THR A 332 -15.39 -7.08 6.21
CA THR A 332 -15.62 -8.27 5.36
C THR A 332 -14.41 -9.21 5.41
N TYR A 333 -13.21 -8.65 5.33
CA TYR A 333 -11.95 -9.39 5.35
C TYR A 333 -11.69 -10.00 6.72
N SER A 334 -11.98 -9.27 7.80
CA SER A 334 -11.88 -9.80 9.16
C SER A 334 -12.83 -10.97 9.40
N LEU A 335 -14.07 -10.88 8.91
CA LEU A 335 -15.03 -11.97 9.04
C LEU A 335 -14.59 -13.22 8.26
N LYS A 336 -14.16 -13.04 7.00
CA LYS A 336 -13.63 -14.14 6.19
C LYS A 336 -12.40 -14.77 6.82
N PHE A 337 -11.47 -13.95 7.31
CA PHE A 337 -10.25 -14.41 7.96
C PHE A 337 -10.56 -15.19 9.25
N ALA A 338 -11.52 -14.74 10.05
CA ALA A 338 -11.99 -15.46 11.25
C ALA A 338 -12.70 -16.79 10.94
N GLN A 339 -13.17 -16.97 9.71
CA GLN A 339 -13.74 -18.22 9.19
C GLN A 339 -12.70 -19.11 8.51
N GLU A 340 -11.40 -18.83 8.69
CA GLU A 340 -10.27 -19.56 8.08
C GLU A 340 -10.25 -19.48 6.53
N PHE A 341 -10.98 -18.54 5.93
CA PHE A 341 -10.81 -18.24 4.50
C PHE A 341 -9.58 -17.37 4.29
N TRP A 342 -8.81 -17.68 3.25
CA TRP A 342 -7.69 -16.84 2.84
C TRP A 342 -8.18 -15.50 2.31
N VAL A 343 -7.62 -14.40 2.82
CA VAL A 343 -7.98 -13.04 2.42
C VAL A 343 -6.72 -12.27 2.08
N ALA A 344 -6.36 -12.25 0.79
CA ALA A 344 -5.17 -11.59 0.22
C ALA A 344 -3.81 -12.23 0.55
#